data_AF-A0A6A7LL48-F1
#
_entry.id   AF-A0A6A7LL48-F1
#
_cell.length_a   1.000
_cell.length_b   1.000
_cell.length_c   1.000
_cell.angle_alpha   90.00
_cell.angle_beta   90.00
_cell.angle_gamma   90.00
#
_symmetry.space_group_name_H-M   'P 1'
#
loop_
_entity.id
_entity.type
_entity.pdbx_description
1 polymer ?
#
loop_
_entity_poly.entity_id
_entity_poly.type
_entity_poly.pdbx_seq_one_letter_code
_entity_poly.pdbx_strand_id
1 'polypeptide(L)'
;MMIDARCGHLEEKIYADVHNGLCRKCHSNFTFLLELEQKYGEDALIEYWYSKILTYLSPEKKEQDVNCLIDHLIEFYQENLIKYPSKKNYTKKMLYMLYSLQEPFDIETLK
;
A
#
# COMPACT_ATOMS: atom_id res chain seq x y z
N MET A 1 -16.35 -6.97 -20.05
CA MET A 1 -16.25 -5.50 -20.11
C MET A 1 -15.09 -5.08 -19.25
N MET A 2 -14.16 -4.30 -19.79
CA MET A 2 -13.09 -3.68 -19.01
C MET A 2 -13.62 -2.40 -18.38
N ILE A 3 -13.23 -2.14 -17.14
CA ILE A 3 -13.54 -0.91 -16.40
C ILE A 3 -12.27 -0.41 -15.71
N ASP A 4 -12.26 0.85 -15.34
CA ASP A 4 -11.31 1.30 -14.33
C ASP A 4 -11.77 0.76 -12.98
N ALA A 5 -10.93 -0.07 -12.38
CA ALA A 5 -11.09 -0.51 -11.00
C ALA A 5 -11.00 0.72 -10.06
N ARG A 6 -11.42 0.60 -8.79
CA ARG A 6 -11.28 1.70 -7.79
C ARG A 6 -9.84 2.22 -7.67
N CYS A 7 -8.90 1.37 -8.05
CA CYS A 7 -7.47 1.63 -8.14
C CYS A 7 -7.03 2.47 -9.35
N GLY A 8 -7.93 2.86 -10.25
CA GLY A 8 -7.62 3.60 -11.48
C GLY A 8 -6.92 2.78 -12.57
N HIS A 9 -6.64 1.49 -12.32
CA HIS A 9 -6.13 0.58 -13.33
C HIS A 9 -7.26 -0.10 -14.09
N LEU A 10 -7.04 -0.33 -15.38
CA LEU A 10 -7.97 -1.06 -16.24
C LEU A 10 -8.03 -2.55 -15.84
N GLU A 11 -9.22 -3.06 -15.57
CA GLU A 11 -9.45 -4.44 -15.15
C GLU A 11 -10.78 -4.99 -15.68
N GLU A 12 -10.91 -6.31 -15.75
CA GLU A 12 -12.19 -6.97 -15.98
C GLU A 12 -13.18 -6.63 -14.86
N LYS A 13 -14.36 -6.13 -15.22
CA LYS A 13 -15.42 -5.78 -14.26
C LYS A 13 -15.73 -6.91 -13.28
N ILE A 14 -15.83 -8.15 -13.76
CA ILE A 14 -16.15 -9.32 -12.92
C ILE A 14 -15.08 -9.52 -11.84
N TYR A 15 -13.81 -9.34 -12.18
CA TYR A 15 -12.73 -9.45 -11.22
C TYR A 15 -12.80 -8.30 -10.19
N ALA A 16 -12.90 -7.07 -10.66
CA ALA A 16 -13.00 -5.90 -9.78
C ALA A 16 -14.19 -6.02 -8.82
N ASP A 17 -15.37 -6.42 -9.29
CA ASP A 17 -16.58 -6.58 -8.47
C ASP A 17 -16.38 -7.62 -7.34
N VAL A 18 -15.65 -8.72 -7.59
CA VAL A 18 -15.38 -9.77 -6.59
C VAL A 18 -14.28 -9.36 -5.61
N HIS A 19 -13.34 -8.50 -6.03
CA HIS A 19 -12.17 -8.11 -5.24
C HIS A 19 -12.26 -6.67 -4.71
N ASN A 20 -13.46 -6.24 -4.28
CA ASN A 20 -13.72 -4.92 -3.67
C ASN A 20 -13.28 -3.72 -4.53
N GLY A 21 -13.33 -3.87 -5.85
CA GLY A 21 -12.92 -2.87 -6.82
C GLY A 21 -11.40 -2.79 -7.01
N LEU A 22 -10.59 -3.74 -6.52
CA LEU A 22 -9.16 -3.79 -6.78
C LEU A 22 -8.86 -4.47 -8.13
N CYS A 23 -7.83 -4.00 -8.83
CA CYS A 23 -7.26 -4.76 -9.95
C CYS A 23 -6.45 -5.96 -9.47
N ARG A 24 -6.16 -6.91 -10.36
CA ARG A 24 -5.33 -8.10 -10.07
C ARG A 24 -3.99 -7.73 -9.46
N LYS A 25 -3.33 -6.69 -9.97
CA LYS A 25 -2.02 -6.24 -9.48
C LYS A 25 -2.08 -5.74 -8.03
N CYS A 26 -3.01 -4.84 -7.72
CA CYS A 26 -3.16 -4.33 -6.36
C CYS A 26 -3.58 -5.46 -5.41
N HIS A 27 -4.53 -6.31 -5.82
CA HIS A 27 -4.94 -7.47 -5.04
C HIS A 27 -3.77 -8.40 -4.70
N SER A 28 -2.95 -8.79 -5.68
CA SER A 28 -1.78 -9.63 -5.45
C SER A 28 -0.75 -9.00 -4.50
N ASN A 29 -0.53 -7.68 -4.60
CA ASN A 29 0.33 -6.96 -3.66
C ASN A 29 -0.25 -7.01 -2.25
N PHE A 30 -1.56 -6.82 -2.07
CA PHE A 30 -2.22 -6.93 -0.78
C PHE A 30 -2.07 -8.32 -0.17
N THR A 31 -2.34 -9.37 -0.94
CA THR A 31 -2.17 -10.76 -0.49
C THR A 31 -0.75 -11.01 -0.02
N PHE A 32 0.26 -10.57 -0.79
CA PHE A 32 1.66 -10.71 -0.41
C PHE A 32 2.00 -10.03 0.93
N LEU A 33 1.49 -8.81 1.16
CA LEU A 33 1.76 -8.07 2.40
C LEU A 33 1.13 -8.74 3.62
N LEU A 34 -0.09 -9.26 3.47
CA LEU A 34 -0.78 -10.00 4.52
C LEU A 34 -0.05 -11.31 4.84
N GLU A 35 0.41 -12.03 3.82
CA GLU A 35 1.23 -13.24 4.01
C GLU A 35 2.56 -12.92 4.70
N LEU A 36 3.20 -11.81 4.33
CA LEU A 36 4.45 -11.36 4.94
C LEU A 36 4.26 -11.03 6.43
N GLU A 37 3.22 -10.25 6.77
CA GLU A 37 2.87 -9.95 8.17
C GLU A 37 2.55 -11.24 8.94
N GLN A 38 1.75 -12.14 8.36
CA GLN A 38 1.36 -13.38 9.03
C GLN A 38 2.55 -14.30 9.30
N LYS A 39 3.51 -14.36 8.37
CA LYS A 39 4.63 -15.30 8.45
C LYS A 39 5.81 -14.77 9.27
N TYR A 40 6.07 -13.46 9.20
CA TYR A 40 7.30 -12.86 9.75
C TYR A 40 7.02 -11.76 10.78
N GLY A 41 5.76 -11.43 11.02
CA GLY A 41 5.36 -10.41 11.98
C GLY A 41 5.41 -8.99 11.43
N GLU A 42 5.10 -8.04 12.31
CA GLU A 42 4.95 -6.62 11.98
C GLU A 42 6.26 -5.98 11.49
N ASP A 43 7.40 -6.39 12.07
CA ASP A 43 8.71 -5.81 11.74
C ASP A 43 9.15 -6.11 10.30
N ALA A 44 8.84 -7.30 9.79
CA ALA A 44 9.14 -7.65 8.40
C ALA A 44 8.38 -6.77 7.41
N LEU A 45 7.16 -6.36 7.75
CA LEU A 45 6.37 -5.47 6.92
C LEU A 45 6.98 -4.05 6.90
N ILE A 46 7.46 -3.57 8.05
CA ILE A 46 8.19 -2.29 8.15
C ILE A 46 9.43 -2.31 7.26
N GLU A 47 10.24 -3.36 7.33
CA GLU A 47 11.44 -3.52 6.49
C GLU A 47 11.11 -3.58 5.00
N TYR A 48 10.06 -4.33 4.64
CA TYR A 48 9.56 -4.36 3.27
C TYR A 48 9.21 -2.94 2.81
N TRP A 49 8.43 -2.19 3.59
CA TRP A 49 8.07 -0.82 3.23
C TRP A 49 9.28 0.08 3.09
N TYR A 50 10.22 0.02 4.02
CA TYR A 50 11.48 0.77 3.96
C TYR A 50 12.25 0.47 2.67
N SER A 51 12.38 -0.80 2.30
CA SER A 51 13.03 -1.21 1.04
C SER A 51 12.30 -0.65 -0.20
N LYS A 52 10.97 -0.59 -0.15
CA LYS A 52 10.15 -0.03 -1.22
C LYS A 52 10.30 1.49 -1.29
N ILE A 53 10.34 2.20 -0.17
CA ILE A 53 10.64 3.65 -0.09
C ILE A 53 11.95 3.94 -0.84
N LEU A 54 13.02 3.26 -0.47
CA LEU A 54 14.34 3.44 -1.08
C LEU A 54 14.34 3.13 -2.59
N THR A 55 13.53 2.17 -3.01
CA THR A 55 13.40 1.77 -4.41
C THR A 55 12.55 2.75 -5.23
N TYR A 56 11.59 3.44 -4.60
CA TYR A 56 10.68 4.39 -5.26
C TYR A 56 11.22 5.81 -5.34
N LEU A 57 12.16 6.19 -4.47
CA LEU A 57 12.93 7.43 -4.60
C LEU A 57 13.86 7.44 -5.84
N SER A 58 13.87 6.36 -6.64
CA SER A 58 14.59 6.30 -7.90
C SER A 58 13.72 6.84 -9.05
N PRO A 59 14.19 7.85 -9.81
CA PRO A 59 13.39 8.63 -10.77
C PRO A 59 12.86 7.87 -12.00
N GLU A 60 13.11 6.56 -12.11
CA GLU A 60 12.83 5.76 -13.31
C GLU A 60 11.53 4.93 -13.23
N LYS A 61 10.79 4.96 -12.11
CA LYS A 61 9.61 4.09 -11.90
C LYS A 61 8.29 4.84 -11.95
N LYS A 62 7.35 4.27 -12.72
CA LYS A 62 5.96 4.72 -12.91
C LYS A 62 5.28 5.06 -11.58
N GLU A 63 5.16 6.35 -11.28
CA GLU A 63 4.53 6.89 -10.06
C GLU A 63 3.11 6.36 -9.84
N GLN A 64 2.35 6.16 -10.92
CA GLN A 64 0.90 5.90 -10.84
C GLN A 64 0.55 4.56 -10.18
N ASP A 65 1.24 3.47 -10.54
CA ASP A 65 0.97 2.13 -9.99
C ASP A 65 1.30 2.03 -8.50
N VAL A 66 2.25 2.85 -8.04
CA VAL A 66 2.79 2.87 -6.69
C VAL A 66 1.91 3.70 -5.78
N ASN A 67 1.57 4.90 -6.24
CA ASN A 67 0.67 5.81 -5.54
C ASN A 67 -0.68 5.13 -5.30
N CYS A 68 -1.21 4.45 -6.32
CA CYS A 68 -2.42 3.66 -6.17
C CYS A 68 -2.33 2.57 -5.08
N LEU A 69 -1.22 1.83 -5.01
CA LEU A 69 -1.05 0.80 -3.97
C LEU A 69 -0.98 1.44 -2.58
N ILE A 70 -0.27 2.56 -2.43
CA ILE A 70 -0.14 3.30 -1.17
C ILE A 70 -1.52 3.79 -0.71
N ASP A 71 -2.31 4.39 -1.60
CA ASP A 71 -3.65 4.90 -1.31
C ASP A 71 -4.56 3.80 -0.75
N HIS A 72 -4.58 2.63 -1.39
CA HIS A 72 -5.38 1.51 -0.91
C HIS A 72 -4.93 1.00 0.45
N LEU A 73 -3.61 1.00 0.71
CA LEU A 73 -3.11 0.54 2.00
C LEU A 73 -3.46 1.53 3.11
N ILE A 74 -3.46 2.83 2.80
CA ILE A 74 -3.95 3.86 3.71
C ILE A 74 -5.42 3.59 4.03
N GLU A 75 -6.28 3.38 3.03
CA GLU A 75 -7.70 3.03 3.25
C GLU A 75 -7.84 1.77 4.14
N PHE A 76 -7.10 0.71 3.82
CA PHE A 76 -7.11 -0.54 4.58
C PHE A 76 -6.71 -0.36 6.06
N TYR A 77 -5.61 0.35 6.32
CA TYR A 77 -5.15 0.58 7.69
C TYR A 77 -6.05 1.56 8.45
N GLN A 78 -6.66 2.54 7.77
CA GLN A 78 -7.66 3.41 8.38
C GLN A 78 -8.88 2.60 8.85
N GLU A 79 -9.40 1.67 8.03
CA GLU A 79 -10.47 0.77 8.45
C GLU A 79 -10.05 -0.12 9.64
N ASN A 80 -8.80 -0.60 9.64
CA ASN A 80 -8.28 -1.44 10.71
C ASN A 80 -8.14 -0.71 12.06
N LEU A 81 -8.00 0.63 12.08
CA LEU A 81 -8.03 1.39 13.34
C LEU A 81 -9.37 1.23 14.08
N ILE A 82 -10.46 1.10 13.33
CA ILE A 82 -11.80 0.93 13.87
C ILE A 82 -12.06 -0.56 14.17
N LYS A 83 -11.71 -1.44 13.23
CA LYS A 83 -12.00 -2.89 13.31
C LYS A 83 -11.14 -3.62 14.35
N TYR A 84 -9.89 -3.21 14.56
CA TYR A 84 -8.93 -3.92 15.41
C TYR A 84 -8.23 -3.00 16.43
N PRO A 85 -8.91 -2.62 17.52
CA PRO A 85 -8.36 -1.70 18.52
C PRO A 85 -7.07 -2.21 19.18
N SER A 86 -6.92 -3.53 19.29
CA SER A 86 -5.71 -4.18 19.84
C SER A 86 -4.45 -3.92 19.02
N LYS A 87 -4.59 -3.66 17.71
CA LYS A 87 -3.48 -3.36 16.79
C LYS A 87 -3.27 -1.85 16.57
N LYS A 88 -3.93 -0.98 17.34
CA LYS A 88 -3.92 0.49 17.12
C LYS A 88 -2.51 1.09 16.95
N ASN A 89 -1.55 0.68 17.78
CA ASN A 89 -0.19 1.23 17.71
C ASN A 89 0.54 0.81 16.42
N TYR A 90 0.41 -0.47 16.04
CA TYR A 90 0.92 -0.99 14.78
C TYR A 90 0.29 -0.27 13.59
N THR A 91 -1.04 -0.21 13.55
CA THR A 91 -1.79 0.44 12.47
C THR A 91 -1.41 1.91 12.31
N LYS A 92 -1.17 2.63 13.42
CA LYS A 92 -0.67 4.02 13.37
C LYS A 92 0.74 4.13 12.78
N LYS A 93 1.65 3.21 13.13
CA LYS A 93 3.01 3.18 12.54
C LYS A 93 2.93 2.92 11.03
N MET A 94 2.10 1.97 10.61
CA MET A 94 1.85 1.65 9.21
C MET A 94 1.34 2.88 8.44
N LEU A 95 0.31 3.55 8.95
CA LEU A 95 -0.22 4.77 8.34
C LEU A 95 0.83 5.87 8.25
N TYR A 96 1.61 6.09 9.31
CA TYR A 96 2.67 7.09 9.29
C TYR A 96 3.68 6.84 8.16
N MET A 97 4.18 5.62 8.02
CA MET A 97 5.12 5.26 6.94
C MET A 97 4.51 5.44 5.54
N LEU A 98 3.25 5.04 5.35
CA LEU A 98 2.55 5.15 4.06
C LEU A 98 2.31 6.62 3.68
N TYR A 99 1.98 7.49 4.63
CA TYR A 99 1.87 8.93 4.36
C TYR A 99 3.22 9.57 4.03
N SER A 100 4.31 9.14 4.68
CA SER A 100 5.67 9.61 4.35
C SER A 100 6.13 9.21 2.94
N LEU A 101 5.44 8.27 2.28
CA LEU A 101 5.69 7.91 0.90
C LEU A 101 5.00 8.84 -0.11
N GLN A 102 3.89 9.49 0.28
CA GLN A 102 3.14 10.40 -0.59
C GLN A 102 3.76 11.80 -0.64
N GLU A 103 4.32 12.26 0.49
CA GLU A 103 5.13 13.47 0.57
C GLU A 103 6.58 13.07 0.83
N PRO A 104 7.33 12.62 -0.20
CA PRO A 104 8.70 12.20 -0.01
C PRO A 104 9.52 13.35 0.56
N PHE A 105 10.15 13.08 1.70
CA PHE A 105 11.08 14.01 2.33
C PHE A 105 12.27 14.21 1.39
N ASP A 106 12.44 15.44 0.88
CA ASP A 106 13.55 15.75 0.00
C ASP A 106 14.87 15.73 0.80
N ILE A 107 15.68 14.71 0.57
CA ILE A 107 16.96 14.53 1.27
C ILE A 107 17.95 15.64 0.92
N GLU A 108 17.76 16.37 -0.18
CA GLU A 108 18.56 17.55 -0.52
C GLU A 108 18.31 18.71 0.43
N THR A 109 17.17 18.74 1.12
CA THR A 109 16.87 19.74 2.16
C THR A 109 17.68 19.56 3.45
N LEU A 110 18.42 18.45 3.58
CA LEU A 110 19.32 18.18 4.72
C LEU A 110 20.80 18.45 4.44
N LYS A 111 21.17 18.83 3.20
CA LYS A 111 22.54 19.21 2.84
C LYS A 111 22.81 20.67 3.20
#